data_AF-A0AAC8VIA8-F1
#
_entry.id   AF-A0AAC8VIA8-F1
#
_cell.length_a   1.000
_cell.length_b   1.000
_cell.length_c   1.000
_cell.angle_alpha   90.00
_cell.angle_beta   90.00
_cell.angle_gamma   90.00
#
_symmetry.space_group_name_H-M   'P 1'
#
loop_
_entity.id
_entity.type
_entity.pdbx_description
1 polymer ?
#
loop_
_entity_poly.entity_id
_entity_poly.type
_entity_poly.pdbx_seq_one_letter_code
_entity_poly.pdbx_strand_id
1 'polypeptide(L)'
;MINLSTSKVLFHTYVAHGKSTGLILAKYFSNQNNSHKTSIGFYLTQSPYMGKHGLSLHLQGLDPGFNSYALKRHIVIHSAPYATARFIKQYGYLGRSWGCPAIPPKMLKPIINIIKNKTLLIAYYPNQRWINASTLLKNDKKPYKNIVA
;
A
#
# COMPACT_ATOMS: atom_id res chain seq x y z
N MET A 1 -0.78 8.73 -6.05
CA MET A 1 -2.21 9.01 -5.83
C MET A 1 -2.76 9.95 -6.89
N ILE A 2 -3.78 9.48 -7.61
CA ILE A 2 -4.43 10.21 -8.69
C ILE A 2 -5.92 10.39 -8.34
N ASN A 3 -6.46 11.58 -8.57
CA ASN A 3 -7.90 11.81 -8.56
C ASN A 3 -8.46 11.41 -9.93
N LEU A 4 -9.25 10.33 -9.97
CA LEU A 4 -9.75 9.79 -11.25
C LEU A 4 -10.75 10.70 -11.96
N SER A 5 -11.56 11.47 -11.23
CA SER A 5 -12.57 12.35 -11.84
C SER A 5 -11.92 13.52 -12.58
N THR A 6 -10.71 13.92 -12.16
CA THR A 6 -9.98 15.07 -12.72
C THR A 6 -8.72 14.68 -13.46
N SER A 7 -8.31 13.40 -13.39
CA SER A 7 -7.02 12.88 -13.85
C SER A 7 -5.80 13.63 -13.28
N LYS A 8 -5.94 14.30 -12.13
CA LYS A 8 -4.84 15.05 -11.49
C LYS A 8 -4.10 14.20 -10.48
N VAL A 9 -2.77 14.35 -10.43
CA VAL A 9 -1.94 13.79 -9.36
C VAL A 9 -2.13 14.62 -8.09
N LEU A 10 -2.62 13.99 -7.01
CA LEU A 10 -2.76 14.64 -5.70
C LEU A 10 -1.52 14.48 -4.83
N PHE A 11 -0.90 13.29 -4.87
CA PHE A 11 0.33 13.01 -4.14
C PHE A 11 1.26 12.12 -4.96
N HIS A 12 2.53 12.50 -4.93
CA HIS A 12 3.66 11.72 -5.39
C HIS A 12 4.71 11.75 -4.26
N THR A 13 4.98 10.61 -3.63
CA THR A 13 5.83 10.55 -2.44
C THR A 13 6.45 9.15 -2.25
N TYR A 14 7.39 9.04 -1.31
CA TYR A 14 8.06 7.79 -1.00
C TYR A 14 7.12 6.80 -0.29
N VAL A 15 7.27 5.51 -0.61
CA VAL A 15 6.57 4.42 0.07
C VAL A 15 7.55 3.28 0.30
N ALA A 16 7.77 2.92 1.56
CA ALA A 16 8.59 1.79 1.96
C ALA A 16 7.79 0.48 1.89
N HIS A 17 8.42 -0.55 1.34
CA HIS A 17 7.88 -1.91 1.29
C HIS A 17 8.43 -2.79 2.42
N GLY A 18 7.91 -4.01 2.53
CA GLY A 18 8.40 -5.03 3.45
C GLY A 18 9.88 -5.38 3.24
N LYS A 19 10.61 -5.66 4.32
CA LYS A 19 12.06 -5.93 4.30
C LYS A 19 12.45 -7.14 3.46
N SER A 20 11.57 -8.13 3.38
CA SER A 20 11.81 -9.36 2.60
C SER A 20 11.33 -9.22 1.15
N THR A 21 10.78 -8.06 0.76
CA THR A 21 10.35 -7.79 -0.62
C THR A 21 11.52 -7.45 -1.54
N GLY A 22 12.62 -6.98 -0.95
CA GLY A 22 13.85 -6.58 -1.63
C GLY A 22 14.63 -5.55 -0.80
N LEU A 23 15.78 -5.11 -1.32
CA LEU A 23 16.55 -4.02 -0.70
C LEU A 23 16.11 -2.66 -1.22
N ILE A 24 16.46 -2.36 -2.48
CA ILE A 24 16.12 -1.09 -3.16
C ILE A 24 14.81 -1.23 -3.94
N LEU A 25 14.68 -2.34 -4.67
CA LEU A 25 13.52 -2.62 -5.52
C LEU A 25 12.67 -3.74 -4.89
N ALA A 26 11.36 -3.56 -4.91
CA ALA A 26 10.40 -4.60 -4.54
C ALA A 26 10.30 -5.65 -5.65
N LYS A 27 10.78 -6.87 -5.40
CA LYS A 27 10.81 -7.97 -6.38
C LYS A 27 10.03 -9.20 -5.91
N TYR A 28 9.91 -9.41 -4.60
CA TYR A 28 9.36 -10.64 -4.03
C TYR A 28 8.16 -10.36 -3.13
N PHE A 29 6.97 -10.80 -3.53
CA PHE A 29 5.74 -10.50 -2.81
C PHE A 29 5.15 -11.75 -2.16
N SER A 30 4.38 -11.57 -1.09
CA SER A 30 3.70 -12.71 -0.44
C SER A 30 2.45 -12.29 0.30
N ASN A 31 1.46 -13.18 0.27
CA ASN A 31 0.25 -13.13 1.08
C ASN A 31 0.42 -13.84 2.45
N GLN A 32 1.55 -14.50 2.70
CA GLN A 32 1.73 -15.35 3.89
C GLN A 32 2.05 -14.52 5.14
N ASN A 33 1.54 -14.99 6.28
CA ASN A 33 1.86 -14.43 7.58
C ASN A 33 3.36 -14.56 7.89
N ASN A 34 3.92 -13.63 8.67
CA ASN A 34 5.35 -13.59 9.04
C ASN A 34 6.38 -13.59 7.89
N SER A 35 5.94 -13.50 6.63
CA SER A 35 6.84 -13.45 5.47
C SER A 35 7.69 -12.17 5.43
N HIS A 36 7.24 -11.12 6.12
CA HIS A 36 7.75 -9.75 6.06
C HIS A 36 7.83 -9.15 4.64
N LYS A 37 7.05 -9.71 3.70
CA LYS A 37 6.93 -9.23 2.33
C LYS A 37 5.66 -8.41 2.17
N THR A 38 5.70 -7.41 1.32
CA THR A 38 4.48 -6.74 0.86
C THR A 38 3.70 -7.71 -0.04
N SER A 39 2.37 -7.66 0.01
CA SER A 39 1.49 -8.34 -0.95
C SER A 39 1.08 -7.37 -2.08
N ILE A 40 0.96 -7.88 -3.30
CA ILE A 40 0.43 -7.11 -4.44
C ILE A 40 -1.08 -7.24 -4.54
N GLY A 41 -1.70 -6.38 -5.33
CA GLY A 41 -3.13 -6.43 -5.61
C GLY A 41 -3.90 -5.23 -5.07
N PHE A 42 -5.21 -5.31 -5.22
CA PHE A 42 -6.14 -4.30 -4.77
C PHE A 42 -6.45 -4.42 -3.29
N TYR A 43 -6.43 -3.28 -2.62
CA TYR A 43 -6.83 -3.12 -1.24
C TYR A 43 -8.00 -2.14 -1.15
N LEU A 44 -8.87 -2.38 -0.19
CA LEU A 44 -9.87 -1.42 0.26
C LEU A 44 -9.42 -0.82 1.58
N THR A 45 -9.30 0.50 1.62
CA THR A 45 -9.03 1.22 2.86
C THR A 45 -10.23 1.15 3.81
N GLN A 46 -9.94 1.07 5.10
CA GLN A 46 -10.96 1.02 6.15
C GLN A 46 -11.04 2.36 6.89
N SER A 47 -11.62 2.35 8.10
CA SER A 47 -11.57 3.50 9.01
C SER A 47 -10.16 3.69 9.57
N PRO A 48 -9.71 4.94 9.81
CA PRO A 48 -8.45 5.21 10.47
C PRO A 48 -8.53 4.80 11.95
N TYR A 49 -7.39 4.45 12.54
CA TYR A 49 -7.29 4.11 13.95
C TYR A 49 -5.94 4.55 14.54
N MET A 50 -5.84 4.54 15.87
CA MET A 50 -4.61 4.80 16.60
C MET A 50 -3.99 3.48 17.05
N GLY A 51 -2.82 3.13 16.51
CA GLY A 51 -2.07 1.92 16.86
C GLY A 51 -0.65 2.21 17.33
N LYS A 52 0.20 1.17 17.37
CA LYS A 52 1.62 1.29 17.77
C LYS A 52 2.46 2.28 16.95
N HIS A 53 2.00 2.62 15.74
CA HIS A 53 2.64 3.59 14.84
C HIS A 53 1.90 4.94 14.83
N GLY A 54 1.05 5.19 15.82
CA GLY A 54 0.13 6.32 15.85
C GLY A 54 -1.01 6.14 14.85
N LEU A 55 -1.43 7.24 14.23
CA LEU A 55 -2.47 7.24 13.19
C LEU A 55 -2.10 6.23 12.09
N SER A 56 -3.00 5.31 11.81
CA SER A 56 -2.82 4.23 10.85
C SER A 56 -4.12 3.93 10.12
N LEU A 57 -4.02 3.29 8.95
CA LEU A 57 -5.18 2.95 8.13
C LEU A 57 -5.15 1.48 7.72
N HIS A 58 -6.14 0.71 8.16
CA HIS A 58 -6.25 -0.71 7.80
C HIS A 58 -6.51 -0.90 6.30
N LEU A 59 -5.89 -1.95 5.76
CA LEU A 59 -6.05 -2.37 4.37
C LEU A 59 -6.69 -3.76 4.33
N GLN A 60 -7.84 -3.86 3.67
CA GLN A 60 -8.48 -5.13 3.33
C GLN A 60 -8.04 -5.55 1.93
N GLY A 61 -7.42 -6.72 1.80
CA GLY A 61 -7.09 -7.26 0.49
C GLY A 61 -8.33 -7.75 -0.26
N LEU A 62 -8.38 -7.46 -1.55
CA LEU A 62 -9.49 -7.81 -2.45
C LEU A 62 -9.12 -8.85 -3.51
N ASP A 63 -7.85 -9.27 -3.60
CA ASP A 63 -7.39 -10.28 -4.55
C ASP A 63 -7.05 -11.59 -3.81
N PRO A 64 -7.94 -12.61 -3.84
CA PRO A 64 -7.72 -13.91 -3.22
C PRO A 64 -6.39 -14.55 -3.65
N GLY A 65 -5.63 -15.04 -2.68
CA GLY A 65 -4.32 -15.65 -2.91
C GLY A 65 -3.15 -14.66 -3.05
N PHE A 66 -3.42 -13.37 -3.31
CA PHE A 66 -2.38 -12.35 -3.47
C PHE A 66 -2.26 -11.42 -2.26
N ASN A 67 -3.40 -10.96 -1.71
CA ASN A 67 -3.42 -10.09 -0.54
C ASN A 67 -4.56 -10.37 0.45
N SER A 68 -5.31 -11.46 0.28
CA SER A 68 -6.47 -11.79 1.14
C SER A 68 -6.18 -11.89 2.64
N TYR A 69 -4.91 -12.05 3.05
CA TYR A 69 -4.53 -12.09 4.47
C TYR A 69 -4.07 -10.72 5.00
N ALA A 70 -4.22 -9.63 4.25
CA ALA A 70 -3.77 -8.30 4.66
C ALA A 70 -4.28 -7.89 6.06
N LEU A 71 -5.57 -8.07 6.35
CA LEU A 71 -6.15 -7.77 7.67
C LEU A 71 -5.56 -8.67 8.77
N LYS A 72 -5.52 -10.00 8.53
CA LYS A 72 -4.96 -10.98 9.47
C LYS A 72 -3.49 -10.73 9.78
N ARG A 73 -2.77 -10.12 8.84
CA ARG A 73 -1.36 -9.75 8.94
C ARG A 73 -1.14 -8.34 9.49
N HIS A 74 -2.22 -7.64 9.87
CA HIS A 74 -2.20 -6.25 10.31
C HIS A 74 -1.49 -5.30 9.33
N ILE A 75 -1.68 -5.51 8.02
CA ILE A 75 -1.17 -4.62 6.99
C ILE A 75 -1.96 -3.31 7.02
N VAL A 76 -1.23 -2.21 7.21
CA VAL A 76 -1.78 -0.85 7.35
C VAL A 76 -0.93 0.14 6.58
N ILE A 77 -1.50 1.29 6.21
CA ILE A 77 -0.71 2.49 5.92
C ILE A 77 -0.35 3.14 7.25
N HIS A 78 0.93 3.45 7.45
CA HIS A 78 1.42 4.19 8.61
C HIS A 78 2.58 5.10 8.23
N SER A 79 2.95 6.00 9.13
CA SER A 79 4.16 6.81 8.94
C SER A 79 5.41 6.12 9.44
N ALA A 80 6.56 6.44 8.85
CA ALA A 80 7.85 6.02 9.36
C ALA A 80 8.96 7.06 9.09
N PRO A 81 9.84 7.35 10.06
CA PRO A 81 10.97 8.26 9.84
C PRO A 81 11.95 7.73 8.77
N TYR A 82 11.97 6.41 8.58
CA TYR A 82 12.78 5.75 7.57
C TYR A 82 12.20 5.81 6.15
N ALA A 83 10.98 6.31 6.00
CA ALA A 83 10.33 6.52 4.71
C ALA A 83 10.53 7.97 4.24
N THR A 84 11.76 8.49 4.26
CA THR A 84 12.05 9.91 3.96
C THR A 84 13.30 10.10 3.10
N ALA A 85 13.36 11.22 2.37
CA ALA A 85 14.56 11.61 1.61
C ALA A 85 15.81 11.76 2.49
N ARG A 86 15.65 12.23 3.74
CA ARG A 86 16.74 12.29 4.71
C ARG A 86 17.33 10.91 5.00
N PHE A 87 16.47 9.90 5.18
CA PHE A 87 16.90 8.53 5.38
C PHE A 87 17.64 7.99 4.16
N ILE A 88 17.13 8.25 2.95
CA ILE A 88 17.82 7.88 1.70
C ILE A 88 19.21 8.54 1.64
N LYS A 89 19.32 9.84 1.93
CA LYS A 89 20.61 10.56 1.91
C LYS A 89 21.63 9.95 2.87
N GLN A 90 21.18 9.42 4.01
CA GLN A 90 22.04 8.85 5.04
C GLN A 90 22.43 7.39 4.76
N TYR A 91 21.51 6.57 4.23
CA TYR A 91 21.69 5.12 4.14
C TYR A 91 21.74 4.58 2.69
N GLY A 92 21.54 5.43 1.69
CA GLY A 92 21.57 5.06 0.26
C GLY A 92 20.29 4.41 -0.27
N TYR A 93 19.33 4.08 0.60
CA TYR A 93 18.04 3.49 0.23
C TYR A 93 16.95 3.83 1.26
N LEU A 94 15.68 3.68 0.88
CA LEU A 94 14.54 3.89 1.79
C LEU A 94 14.48 2.76 2.84
N GLY A 95 14.15 3.05 4.09
CA GLY A 95 13.95 1.99 5.08
C GLY A 95 12.82 1.02 4.68
N ARG A 96 12.67 -0.06 5.43
CA ARG A 96 11.76 -1.16 5.10
C ARG A 96 10.89 -1.54 6.29
N SER A 97 9.62 -1.80 6.03
CA SER A 97 8.64 -2.25 7.02
C SER A 97 8.62 -3.79 7.11
N TRP A 98 7.61 -4.36 7.77
CA TRP A 98 7.34 -5.81 7.75
C TRP A 98 6.20 -6.21 6.81
N GLY A 99 5.91 -5.36 5.81
CA GLY A 99 4.92 -5.62 4.76
C GLY A 99 3.99 -4.44 4.52
N CYS A 100 3.82 -3.58 5.53
CA CYS A 100 3.02 -2.37 5.48
C CYS A 100 3.60 -1.33 4.50
N PRO A 101 2.78 -0.65 3.69
CA PRO A 101 3.20 0.59 3.04
C PRO A 101 3.47 1.68 4.09
N ALA A 102 4.73 2.03 4.30
CA ALA A 102 5.11 3.12 5.21
C ALA A 102 5.49 4.38 4.43
N ILE A 103 4.96 5.53 4.85
CA ILE A 103 5.10 6.81 4.12
C ILE A 103 5.74 7.90 5.00
N PRO A 104 6.21 9.02 4.43
CA PRO A 104 6.76 10.11 5.22
C PRO A 104 5.76 10.62 6.28
N PRO A 105 6.18 10.93 7.51
CA PRO A 105 5.28 11.40 8.57
C PRO A 105 4.44 12.62 8.19
N LYS A 106 5.04 13.59 7.48
CA LYS A 106 4.35 14.80 7.00
C LYS A 106 3.20 14.51 6.03
N MET A 107 3.23 13.37 5.34
CA MET A 107 2.26 13.00 4.31
C MET A 107 1.08 12.18 4.85
N LEU A 108 1.23 11.58 6.03
CA LEU A 108 0.28 10.59 6.55
C LEU A 108 -1.14 11.16 6.76
N LYS A 109 -1.27 12.24 7.53
CA LYS A 109 -2.58 12.83 7.84
C LYS A 109 -3.30 13.37 6.59
N PRO A 110 -2.64 14.12 5.68
CA PRO A 110 -3.24 14.51 4.41
C PRO A 110 -3.74 13.33 3.57
N ILE A 111 -2.92 12.29 3.42
CA ILE A 111 -3.27 11.09 2.63
C ILE A 111 -4.45 10.36 3.25
N ILE A 112 -4.41 10.03 4.54
CA ILE A 112 -5.48 9.30 5.24
C ILE A 112 -6.81 10.06 5.17
N ASN A 113 -6.80 11.38 5.30
CA ASN A 113 -8.02 12.17 5.23
C ASN A 113 -8.74 12.03 3.89
N ILE A 114 -7.99 11.82 2.81
CA ILE A 114 -8.54 11.67 1.45
C ILE A 114 -8.98 10.23 1.18
N ILE A 115 -8.19 9.24 1.62
CA ILE A 115 -8.41 7.84 1.24
C ILE A 115 -9.10 6.99 2.30
N LYS A 116 -9.43 7.52 3.49
CA LYS A 116 -10.18 6.75 4.49
C LYS A 116 -11.54 6.30 3.96
N ASN A 117 -12.08 5.25 4.56
CA ASN A 117 -13.47 4.81 4.35
C ASN A 117 -13.77 4.39 2.90
N LYS A 118 -13.25 3.22 2.48
CA LYS A 118 -13.58 2.53 1.21
C LYS A 118 -13.04 3.21 -0.06
N THR A 119 -11.78 3.61 -0.03
CA THR A 119 -11.01 3.97 -1.24
C THR A 119 -10.21 2.78 -1.74
N LEU A 120 -10.18 2.57 -3.05
CA LEU A 120 -9.39 1.49 -3.65
C LEU A 120 -7.93 1.93 -3.77
N LEU A 121 -7.01 1.06 -3.35
CA LEU A 121 -5.57 1.22 -3.50
C LEU A 121 -5.01 0.02 -4.25
N ILE A 122 -4.08 0.23 -5.18
CA ILE A 122 -3.39 -0.86 -5.89
C ILE A 122 -1.92 -0.89 -5.50
N ALA A 123 -1.44 -2.02 -4.97
CA ALA A 123 -0.01 -2.30 -4.88
C ALA A 123 0.40 -3.05 -6.14
N TYR A 124 0.84 -2.31 -7.16
CA TYR A 124 1.12 -2.85 -8.48
C TYR A 124 2.54 -3.41 -8.60
N TYR A 125 2.64 -4.58 -9.23
CA TYR A 125 3.87 -5.14 -9.80
C TYR A 125 3.46 -5.96 -11.02
N PRO A 126 4.23 -6.00 -12.13
CA PRO A 126 3.88 -6.72 -13.35
C PRO A 126 4.00 -8.25 -13.18
N ASN A 127 3.15 -8.82 -12.32
CA ASN A 127 3.07 -10.25 -12.07
C ASN A 127 1.95 -10.85 -12.92
N GLN A 128 2.30 -11.63 -13.94
CA GLN A 128 1.32 -12.18 -14.88
C GLN A 128 0.27 -13.06 -14.19
N ARG A 129 0.65 -13.80 -13.15
CA ARG A 129 -0.29 -14.64 -12.39
C ARG A 129 -1.37 -13.81 -11.71
N TRP A 130 -1.00 -12.68 -11.10
CA TRP A 130 -1.96 -11.75 -10.50
C TRP A 130 -2.81 -11.05 -11.57
N ILE A 131 -2.18 -10.53 -12.63
CA ILE A 131 -2.88 -9.85 -13.73
C ILE A 131 -3.96 -10.77 -14.32
N ASN A 132 -3.62 -12.05 -14.56
CA ASN A 132 -4.55 -13.03 -15.08
C ASN A 132 -5.58 -13.53 -14.07
N ALA A 133 -5.40 -13.30 -12.77
CA ALA A 133 -6.30 -13.80 -11.73
C ALA A 133 -7.23 -12.72 -11.16
N SER A 134 -6.82 -11.45 -11.15
CA SER A 134 -7.59 -10.37 -10.55
C SER A 134 -8.89 -10.11 -11.31
N THR A 135 -10.01 -10.26 -10.63
CA THR A 135 -11.34 -9.95 -11.19
C THR A 135 -11.53 -8.45 -11.38
N LEU A 136 -10.87 -7.62 -10.56
CA LEU A 136 -10.94 -6.17 -10.64
C LEU A 136 -10.19 -5.58 -11.84
N LEU A 137 -9.18 -6.29 -12.38
CA LEU A 137 -8.56 -5.94 -13.67
C LEU A 137 -9.40 -6.39 -14.87
N LYS A 138 -10.20 -7.45 -14.72
CA LYS A 138 -11.00 -8.03 -15.80
C LYS A 138 -12.38 -7.41 -15.94
N ASN A 139 -12.97 -6.95 -14.84
CA ASN A 139 -14.34 -6.42 -14.83
C ASN A 139 -14.33 -4.90 -15.04
N ASP A 140 -14.70 -4.49 -16.25
CA ASP A 140 -14.85 -3.08 -16.65
C ASP A 140 -16.16 -2.42 -16.16
N LYS A 141 -16.92 -3.08 -15.26
CA LYS A 141 -18.23 -2.59 -14.76
C LYS A 141 -18.12 -2.16 -13.29
N LYS A 142 -17.92 -0.85 -13.07
CA LYS A 142 -17.55 -0.19 -11.79
C LYS A 142 -18.66 -0.13 -10.73
N PRO A 143 -18.30 -0.31 -9.43
CA PRO A 143 -18.98 0.38 -8.32
C PRO A 143 -18.05 1.23 -7.41
N TYR A 144 -16.75 1.35 -7.69
CA TYR A 144 -15.81 1.99 -6.74
C TYR A 144 -15.58 3.48 -7.05
N LYS A 145 -15.71 4.32 -6.02
CA LYS A 145 -15.67 5.79 -6.13
C LYS A 145 -14.30 6.37 -6.48
N ASN A 146 -13.18 5.65 -6.24
CA ASN A 146 -11.81 6.14 -6.48
C ASN A 146 -10.82 4.95 -6.61
N ILE A 147 -9.90 4.95 -7.60
CA ILE A 147 -8.75 4.03 -7.72
C ILE A 147 -7.46 4.82 -7.47
N VAL A 148 -6.64 4.35 -6.53
CA VAL A 148 -5.34 4.94 -6.18
C VAL A 148 -4.22 4.00 -6.63
N ALA A 149 -3.41 4.47 -7.58
CA ALA A 149 -2.06 3.96 -7.86
C ALA A 149 -1.00 4.68 -7.00
#